data_AF-A0A5J9SYV8-F1
#
_entry.id   AF-A0A5J9SYV8-F1
#
_cell.length_a   1.000
_cell.length_b   1.000
_cell.length_c   1.000
_cell.angle_alpha   90.00
_cell.angle_beta   90.00
_cell.angle_gamma   90.00
#
_symmetry.space_group_name_H-M   'P 1'
#
loop_
_entity.id
_entity.type
_entity.pdbx_description
1 polymer ?
#
loop_
_entity_poly.entity_id
_entity_poly.type
_entity_poly.pdbx_seq_one_letter_code
_entity_poly.pdbx_strand_id
1 'polypeptide(L)'
;LKAEGVISFASIAPFANPDVQAHYGELWRRYGSEFDVVNFQFYAYAANTTVEQFLGYYDEQSVRYAGPGEGGEKGKVIVGFGTDPASGGLRPGKGFFRACRVLRRQGRLHGVFVWAADNSAADGFRYERRAQRFLAGDAPGFTA
;
A
#
# COMPACT_ATOMS: atom_id res chain seq x y z
N LEU A 1 2.45 -6.79 -24.07
CA LEU A 1 1.19 -6.64 -23.28
C LEU A 1 0.62 -5.22 -23.28
N LYS A 2 1.20 -4.23 -22.57
CA LYS A 2 0.64 -2.85 -22.56
C LYS A 2 0.66 -2.20 -23.95
N ALA A 3 1.80 -2.20 -24.62
CA ALA A 3 1.95 -1.67 -25.99
C ALA A 3 1.06 -2.39 -27.03
N GLU A 4 0.68 -3.63 -26.75
CA GLU A 4 -0.20 -4.46 -27.61
C GLU A 4 -1.67 -4.35 -27.21
N GLY A 5 -2.01 -3.55 -26.19
CA GLY A 5 -3.38 -3.39 -25.69
C GLY A 5 -3.96 -4.59 -24.93
N VAL A 6 -3.14 -5.59 -24.59
CA VAL A 6 -3.59 -6.81 -23.90
C VAL A 6 -3.92 -6.52 -22.42
N ILE A 7 -3.16 -5.62 -21.79
CA ILE A 7 -3.41 -5.17 -20.41
C ILE A 7 -3.43 -3.65 -20.38
N SER A 8 -4.31 -3.08 -19.55
CA SER A 8 -4.39 -1.65 -19.30
C SER A 8 -3.70 -1.22 -18.01
N PHE A 9 -3.39 -2.17 -17.12
CA PHE A 9 -2.88 -1.90 -15.78
C PHE A 9 -1.86 -2.97 -15.37
N ALA A 10 -0.81 -2.55 -14.68
CA ALA A 10 0.22 -3.41 -14.12
C ALA A 10 0.68 -2.88 -12.75
N SER A 11 0.94 -3.80 -11.83
CA SER A 11 1.47 -3.49 -10.49
C SER A 11 2.58 -4.46 -10.11
N ILE A 12 3.44 -4.02 -9.19
CA ILE A 12 4.40 -4.89 -8.49
C ILE A 12 4.05 -4.99 -7.00
N ALA A 13 4.47 -6.07 -6.33
CA ALA A 13 4.15 -6.33 -4.92
C ALA A 13 5.39 -6.66 -4.06
N PRO A 14 6.35 -5.72 -3.93
CA PRO A 14 7.55 -5.91 -3.12
C PRO A 14 7.26 -5.90 -1.61
N PHE A 15 8.24 -6.33 -0.81
CA PHE A 15 8.23 -6.20 0.65
C PHE A 15 9.63 -5.94 1.21
N ALA A 16 9.73 -5.63 2.50
CA ALA A 16 10.97 -5.20 3.17
C ALA A 16 11.94 -6.35 3.49
N ASN A 17 12.27 -7.14 2.48
CA ASN A 17 13.37 -8.11 2.52
C ASN A 17 14.48 -7.63 1.57
N PRO A 18 15.77 -7.69 1.97
CA PRO A 18 16.87 -7.16 1.15
C PRO A 18 16.95 -7.73 -0.27
N ASP A 19 16.83 -9.04 -0.42
CA ASP A 19 16.94 -9.71 -1.73
C ASP A 19 15.75 -9.35 -2.63
N VAL A 20 14.55 -9.38 -2.05
CA VAL A 20 13.32 -8.97 -2.76
C VAL A 20 13.38 -7.51 -3.17
N GLN A 21 13.85 -6.63 -2.28
CA GLN A 21 14.04 -5.22 -2.59
C GLN A 21 15.11 -4.98 -3.66
N ALA A 22 16.15 -5.81 -3.74
CA ALA A 22 17.14 -5.73 -4.81
C ALA A 22 16.52 -6.09 -6.16
N HIS A 23 15.77 -7.19 -6.23
CA HIS A 23 15.10 -7.62 -7.46
C HIS A 23 14.04 -6.64 -7.95
N TYR A 24 13.13 -6.22 -7.06
CA TYR A 24 12.10 -5.23 -7.42
C TYR A 24 12.69 -3.84 -7.67
N GLY A 25 13.79 -3.48 -7.00
CA GLY A 25 14.52 -2.25 -7.27
C GLY A 25 15.08 -2.21 -8.69
N GLU A 26 15.69 -3.31 -9.15
CA GLU A 26 16.19 -3.40 -10.53
C GLU A 26 15.06 -3.43 -11.56
N LEU A 27 13.97 -4.14 -11.27
CA LEU A 27 12.76 -4.14 -12.10
C LEU A 27 12.18 -2.72 -12.23
N TRP A 28 12.05 -1.99 -11.12
CA TRP A 28 11.56 -0.61 -11.12
C TRP A 28 12.51 0.34 -11.86
N ARG A 29 13.82 0.20 -11.68
CA ARG A 29 14.82 1.02 -12.38
C ARG A 29 14.70 0.89 -13.91
N ARG A 30 14.43 -0.32 -14.41
CA ARG A 30 14.33 -0.58 -15.85
C ARG A 30 12.93 -0.32 -16.44
N TYR A 31 11.88 -0.62 -15.69
CA TYR A 31 10.51 -0.70 -16.19
C TYR A 31 9.50 0.08 -15.33
N GLY A 32 9.94 0.97 -14.45
CA GLY A 32 9.08 1.70 -13.51
C GLY A 32 7.94 2.45 -14.20
N SER A 33 8.17 3.00 -15.39
CA SER A 33 7.15 3.68 -16.21
C SER A 33 6.04 2.74 -16.72
N GLU A 34 6.27 1.43 -16.73
CA GLU A 34 5.29 0.43 -17.16
C GLU A 34 4.32 0.05 -16.04
N PHE A 35 4.60 0.41 -14.79
CA PHE A 35 3.78 0.06 -13.63
C PHE A 35 2.97 1.24 -13.13
N ASP A 36 1.69 1.04 -12.87
CA ASP A 36 0.77 2.09 -12.46
C ASP A 36 0.81 2.32 -10.94
N VAL A 37 1.07 1.26 -10.18
CA VAL A 37 1.12 1.27 -8.71
C VAL A 37 2.11 0.25 -8.14
N VAL A 38 2.51 0.49 -6.90
CA VAL A 38 3.32 -0.44 -6.09
C VAL A 38 2.50 -0.91 -4.90
N ASN A 39 2.07 -2.17 -4.92
CA ASN A 39 1.34 -2.82 -3.82
C ASN A 39 2.32 -3.31 -2.74
N PHE A 40 2.99 -2.37 -2.07
CA PHE A 40 4.02 -2.72 -1.08
C PHE A 40 3.42 -3.47 0.12
N GLN A 41 3.95 -4.65 0.45
CA GLN A 41 3.39 -5.51 1.48
C GLN A 41 3.79 -5.05 2.89
N PHE A 42 3.17 -3.96 3.37
CA PHE A 42 3.42 -3.44 4.72
C PHE A 42 3.08 -4.43 5.85
N TYR A 43 2.27 -5.45 5.57
CA TYR A 43 1.98 -6.55 6.50
C TYR A 43 3.15 -7.55 6.68
N ALA A 44 4.25 -7.38 5.94
CA ALA A 44 5.49 -8.12 6.16
C ALA A 44 6.39 -7.49 7.25
N TYR A 45 6.12 -6.26 7.68
CA TYR A 45 6.81 -5.67 8.84
C TYR A 45 6.39 -6.35 10.15
N ALA A 46 7.09 -6.08 11.25
CA ALA A 46 6.79 -6.68 12.55
C ALA A 46 5.36 -6.38 13.03
N ALA A 47 4.70 -7.34 13.69
CA ALA A 47 3.32 -7.22 14.15
C ALA A 47 3.09 -6.13 15.23
N ASN A 48 4.15 -5.65 15.86
CA ASN A 48 4.14 -4.55 16.83
C ASN A 48 4.34 -3.17 16.17
N THR A 49 4.32 -3.06 14.84
CA THR A 49 4.50 -1.80 14.11
C THR A 49 3.52 -0.73 14.61
N THR A 50 4.05 0.42 15.01
CA THR A 50 3.26 1.58 15.44
C THR A 50 2.79 2.44 14.26
N VAL A 51 1.92 3.42 14.52
CA VAL A 51 1.51 4.40 13.50
C VAL A 51 2.70 5.20 12.97
N GLU A 52 3.61 5.61 13.86
CA GLU A 52 4.81 6.37 13.50
C GLU A 52 5.78 5.54 12.65
N GLN A 53 6.06 4.31 13.07
CA GLN A 53 6.91 3.38 12.30
C GLN A 53 6.32 3.11 10.92
N PHE A 54 5.00 2.87 10.83
CA PHE A 54 4.33 2.67 9.56
C PHE A 54 4.48 3.86 8.61
N LEU A 55 4.35 5.09 9.12
CA LEU A 55 4.54 6.30 8.31
C LEU A 55 6.00 6.44 7.86
N GLY A 56 6.97 6.14 8.73
CA GLY A 56 8.39 6.12 8.36
C GLY A 56 8.70 5.08 7.28
N TYR A 57 8.15 3.87 7.39
CA TYR A 57 8.27 2.85 6.35
C TYR A 57 7.61 3.30 5.05
N TYR A 58 6.45 3.94 5.11
CA TYR A 58 5.79 4.48 3.93
C TYR A 58 6.67 5.52 3.22
N ASP A 59 7.31 6.41 3.98
CA ASP A 59 8.23 7.41 3.44
C ASP A 59 9.44 6.76 2.78
N GLU A 60 10.06 5.78 3.43
CA GLU A 60 11.19 5.01 2.90
C GLU A 60 10.84 4.35 1.56
N GLN A 61 9.71 3.64 1.50
CA GLN A 61 9.31 2.95 0.27
C GLN A 61 8.86 3.93 -0.82
N SER A 62 8.25 5.05 -0.45
CA SER A 62 7.90 6.12 -1.39
C SER A 62 9.14 6.72 -2.07
N VAL A 63 10.26 6.82 -1.35
CA VAL A 63 11.55 7.25 -1.92
C VAL A 63 12.12 6.17 -2.83
N ARG A 64 12.10 4.90 -2.40
CA ARG A 64 12.65 3.77 -3.18
C ARG A 64 11.96 3.59 -4.53
N TYR A 65 10.66 3.85 -4.59
CA TYR A 65 9.85 3.76 -5.82
C TYR A 65 9.49 5.15 -6.38
N ALA A 66 10.29 6.17 -6.11
CA ALA A 66 10.16 7.44 -6.81
C ALA A 66 10.51 7.27 -8.31
N GLY A 67 9.74 7.88 -9.20
CA GLY A 67 10.01 7.85 -10.65
C GLY A 67 11.17 8.78 -11.04
N PRO A 68 11.81 8.57 -12.21
CA PRO A 68 12.97 9.35 -12.66
C PRO A 68 12.65 10.72 -13.32
N GLY A 69 11.40 11.14 -13.44
CA GLY A 69 11.03 12.33 -14.22
C GLY A 69 11.14 13.67 -13.46
N GLU A 70 11.62 14.72 -14.14
CA GLU A 70 11.41 16.11 -13.71
C GLU A 70 9.91 16.43 -13.65
N GLY A 71 9.45 17.06 -12.58
CA GLY A 71 8.00 17.20 -12.29
C GLY A 71 7.35 15.97 -11.66
N GLY A 72 8.06 14.84 -11.61
CA GLY A 72 7.94 13.74 -10.63
C GLY A 72 6.55 13.18 -10.39
N GLU A 73 5.98 12.43 -11.35
CA GLU A 73 5.00 11.42 -10.95
C GLU A 73 5.72 10.37 -10.09
N LYS A 74 5.56 10.50 -8.78
CA LYS A 74 6.06 9.55 -7.80
C LYS A 74 5.36 8.22 -8.05
N GLY A 75 6.10 7.10 -8.02
CA GLY A 75 5.46 5.79 -8.03
C GLY A 75 4.41 5.73 -6.93
N LYS A 76 3.19 5.30 -7.30
CA LYS A 76 2.04 5.32 -6.39
C LYS A 76 2.13 4.11 -5.46
N VAL A 77 2.83 4.27 -4.35
CA VAL A 77 2.87 3.25 -3.29
C VAL A 77 1.49 3.16 -2.65
N ILE A 78 0.88 1.98 -2.73
CA ILE A 78 -0.41 1.66 -2.14
C ILE A 78 -0.17 0.99 -0.79
N VAL A 79 -0.83 1.50 0.25
CA VAL A 79 -0.74 0.88 1.58
C VAL A 79 -1.59 -0.38 1.62
N GLY A 80 -1.15 -1.40 2.34
CA GLY A 80 -1.92 -2.62 2.50
C GLY A 80 -1.78 -3.23 3.88
N PHE A 81 -2.75 -4.06 4.23
CA PHE A 81 -2.72 -4.87 5.45
C PHE A 81 -3.13 -6.30 5.15
N GLY A 82 -2.64 -7.21 5.99
CA GLY A 82 -3.02 -8.61 5.94
C GLY A 82 -4.17 -8.91 6.91
N THR A 83 -5.05 -9.83 6.53
CA THR A 83 -6.16 -10.35 7.36
C THR A 83 -5.85 -11.72 7.97
N ASP A 84 -4.73 -12.33 7.58
CA ASP A 84 -4.22 -13.54 8.22
C ASP A 84 -3.83 -13.28 9.69
N PRO A 85 -4.17 -14.15 10.65
CA PRO A 85 -3.69 -14.06 12.02
C PRO A 85 -2.16 -13.99 12.17
N ALA A 86 -1.40 -14.55 11.24
CA ALA A 86 0.07 -14.48 11.20
C ALA A 86 0.61 -13.20 10.52
N SER A 87 -0.25 -12.39 9.89
CA SER A 87 0.17 -11.13 9.26
C SER A 87 0.72 -10.16 10.29
N GLY A 88 1.87 -9.57 9.97
CA GLY A 88 2.47 -8.49 10.74
C GLY A 88 1.94 -7.11 10.35
N GLY A 89 2.81 -6.11 10.48
CA GLY A 89 2.54 -4.72 10.17
C GLY A 89 1.50 -4.04 11.07
N LEU A 90 1.08 -2.86 10.66
CA LEU A 90 0.09 -2.06 11.38
C LEU A 90 -1.33 -2.54 11.06
N ARG A 91 -1.98 -3.24 12.00
CA ARG A 91 -3.33 -3.80 11.79
C ARG A 91 -4.45 -2.74 11.75
N PRO A 92 -5.57 -3.03 11.04
CA PRO A 92 -6.79 -2.20 11.03
C PRO A 92 -7.27 -1.77 12.42
N GLY A 93 -7.33 -2.70 13.37
CA GLY A 93 -7.75 -2.45 14.76
C GLY A 93 -6.69 -1.77 15.64
N LYS A 94 -5.47 -1.56 15.16
CA LYS A 94 -4.33 -1.02 15.94
C LYS A 94 -3.88 0.38 15.51
N GLY A 95 -4.31 0.87 14.35
CA GLY A 95 -4.03 2.25 13.95
C GLY A 95 -3.88 2.48 12.45
N PHE A 96 -4.04 1.45 11.61
CA PHE A 96 -3.89 1.57 10.16
C PHE A 96 -4.66 2.75 9.56
N PHE A 97 -5.95 2.91 9.92
CA PHE A 97 -6.77 4.01 9.42
C PHE A 97 -6.38 5.38 9.98
N ARG A 98 -5.67 5.46 11.13
CA ARG A 98 -5.07 6.71 11.60
C ARG A 98 -3.89 7.10 10.72
N ALA A 99 -3.01 6.15 10.39
CA ALA A 99 -1.92 6.37 9.44
C ALA A 99 -2.47 6.78 8.06
N CYS A 100 -3.48 6.07 7.54
CA CYS A 100 -4.13 6.43 6.28
C CYS A 100 -4.73 7.84 6.31
N ARG A 101 -5.28 8.30 7.44
CA ARG A 101 -5.81 9.66 7.58
C ARG A 101 -4.70 10.71 7.49
N VAL A 102 -3.53 10.44 8.09
CA VAL A 102 -2.35 11.31 7.95
C VAL A 102 -1.93 11.41 6.48
N LEU A 103 -1.76 10.27 5.81
CA LEU A 103 -1.39 10.24 4.39
C LEU A 103 -2.43 10.93 3.49
N ARG A 104 -3.72 10.74 3.77
CA ARG A 104 -4.82 11.40 3.03
C ARG A 104 -4.77 12.91 3.18
N ARG A 105 -4.57 13.44 4.40
CA ARG A 105 -4.42 14.88 4.65
C ARG A 105 -3.21 15.48 3.95
N GLN A 106 -2.16 14.68 3.71
CA GLN A 106 -0.97 15.09 2.96
C GLN A 106 -1.13 14.94 1.44
N GLY A 107 -2.27 14.43 0.93
CA GLY A 107 -2.45 14.14 -0.49
C GLY A 107 -1.63 12.95 -1.00
N ARG A 108 -1.16 12.09 -0.09
CA ARG A 108 -0.23 10.99 -0.36
C ARG A 108 -0.86 9.61 -0.26
N LEU A 109 -2.15 9.50 0.06
CA LEU A 109 -2.85 8.22 0.10
C LEU A 109 -3.37 7.86 -1.30
N HIS A 110 -2.71 6.93 -1.97
CA HIS A 110 -3.07 6.51 -3.34
C HIS A 110 -4.10 5.38 -3.41
N GLY A 111 -4.33 4.65 -2.30
CA GLY A 111 -5.30 3.56 -2.23
C GLY A 111 -5.03 2.64 -1.03
N VAL A 112 -5.82 1.56 -0.93
CA VAL A 112 -5.60 0.47 0.03
C VAL A 112 -5.77 -0.87 -0.69
N PHE A 113 -4.87 -1.83 -0.46
CA PHE A 113 -5.07 -3.22 -0.85
C PHE A 113 -5.08 -4.15 0.37
N VAL A 114 -5.68 -5.34 0.24
CA VAL A 114 -5.90 -6.26 1.38
C VAL A 114 -5.45 -7.68 1.00
N TRP A 115 -4.71 -8.33 1.91
CA TRP A 115 -4.25 -9.71 1.75
C TRP A 115 -4.81 -10.62 2.87
N ALA A 116 -5.82 -11.44 2.67
CA ALA A 116 -6.56 -11.64 1.43
C ALA A 116 -8.01 -12.04 1.75
N ALA A 117 -8.84 -12.08 0.70
CA ALA A 117 -10.26 -12.38 0.80
C ALA A 117 -10.55 -13.70 1.52
N ASP A 118 -9.71 -14.72 1.31
CA ASP A 118 -9.82 -16.05 1.91
C ASP A 118 -9.90 -15.99 3.44
N ASN A 119 -9.00 -15.22 4.07
CA ASN A 119 -8.98 -15.02 5.52
C ASN A 119 -10.09 -14.06 5.99
N SER A 120 -10.48 -13.10 5.14
CA SER A 120 -11.50 -12.10 5.46
C SER A 120 -12.92 -12.65 5.42
N ALA A 121 -13.16 -13.75 4.70
CA ALA A 121 -14.48 -14.36 4.55
C ALA A 121 -15.11 -14.73 5.90
N ALA A 122 -14.31 -15.21 6.85
CA ALA A 122 -14.77 -15.64 8.18
C ALA A 122 -15.34 -14.49 9.04
N ASP A 123 -14.86 -13.26 8.82
CA ASP A 123 -15.35 -12.03 9.49
C ASP A 123 -16.23 -11.19 8.53
N GLY A 124 -16.72 -11.86 7.48
CA GLY A 124 -17.60 -11.30 6.46
C GLY A 124 -17.07 -10.02 5.84
N PHE A 125 -15.76 -9.90 5.54
CA PHE A 125 -15.15 -8.71 4.89
C PHE A 125 -15.28 -7.39 5.66
N ARG A 126 -15.25 -7.45 7.00
CA ARG A 126 -15.37 -6.28 7.88
C ARG A 126 -14.37 -5.17 7.54
N TYR A 127 -13.10 -5.49 7.30
CA TYR A 127 -12.06 -4.49 7.10
C TYR A 127 -12.02 -3.92 5.68
N GLU A 128 -12.40 -4.71 4.68
CA GLU A 128 -12.56 -4.29 3.29
C GLU A 128 -13.67 -3.24 3.18
N ARG A 129 -14.86 -3.52 3.75
CA ARG A 129 -15.96 -2.54 3.79
C ARG A 129 -15.54 -1.24 4.49
N ARG A 130 -14.78 -1.36 5.58
CA ARG A 130 -14.25 -0.19 6.29
C ARG A 130 -13.26 0.60 5.45
N ALA A 131 -12.37 -0.07 4.72
CA ALA A 131 -11.42 0.57 3.81
C ALA A 131 -12.14 1.29 2.66
N GLN A 132 -13.12 0.65 2.03
CA GLN A 132 -13.92 1.24 0.95
C GLN A 132 -14.66 2.50 1.43
N ARG A 133 -15.37 2.44 2.57
CA ARG A 133 -16.05 3.62 3.14
C ARG A 133 -15.06 4.74 3.49
N PHE A 134 -13.91 4.39 4.06
CA PHE A 134 -12.87 5.37 4.39
C PHE A 134 -12.34 6.08 3.14
N LEU A 135 -12.11 5.35 2.04
CA LEU A 135 -11.64 5.88 0.77
C LEU A 135 -12.71 6.71 0.04
N ALA A 136 -13.98 6.31 0.11
CA ALA A 136 -15.11 7.04 -0.48
C ALA A 136 -15.46 8.35 0.28
N GLY A 137 -14.96 8.52 1.51
CA GLY A 137 -15.27 9.68 2.35
C GLY A 137 -16.47 9.49 3.30
N ASP A 138 -17.12 8.33 3.26
CA ASP A 138 -18.44 8.05 3.88
C ASP A 138 -18.41 7.65 5.37
N ALA A 139 -17.36 7.98 6.14
CA ALA A 139 -17.32 7.61 7.56
C ALA A 139 -17.83 8.75 8.48
N PRO A 140 -18.93 8.57 9.23
CA PRO A 140 -19.31 9.50 10.30
C PRO A 140 -18.17 9.59 11.34
N GLY A 141 -17.77 10.81 11.72
CA GLY A 141 -16.63 11.06 12.61
C GLY A 141 -15.27 11.26 11.92
N PHE A 142 -15.27 11.54 10.61
CA PHE A 142 -14.07 11.80 9.79
C PHE A 142 -14.09 13.15 9.03
N THR A 143 -14.85 14.15 9.49
CA THR A 143 -14.77 15.53 9.01
C THR A 143 -13.92 16.39 9.95
N ALA A 144 -13.05 17.20 9.32
CA ALA A 144 -12.09 18.19 9.83
C ALA A 144 -11.44 17.91 11.20
#